data_AF-A0A7G1G909-F1
#
_entry.id   AF-A0A7G1G909-F1
#
_cell.length_a   1.000
_cell.length_b   1.000
_cell.length_c   1.000
_cell.angle_alpha   90.00
_cell.angle_beta   90.00
_cell.angle_gamma   90.00
#
_symmetry.space_group_name_H-M   'P 1'
#
loop_
_entity.id
_entity.type
_entity.pdbx_description
1 polymer ?
#
loop_
_entity_poly.entity_id
_entity_poly.type
_entity_poly.pdbx_seq_one_letter_code
_entity_poly.pdbx_strand_id
1 'polypeptide(L)'
;MILLKPFIILIALIFWYIPYLQFIGMAIILFVYHTLIKNRNEHIKKMKEIYNANNWDFPIKNIKMSYIPFILYIISALVIAFLSIDMTNQLIDINPSEYSKIVETYPLWKSITFIISLTVTWISYVFMINGIVKDQWHMQESELHNKIIKSRFIRLREGNVAMIFRIITLNFYEWLLLFNLIRETDMCYIANGTASGDYTKYVQIPKEEIKEDINTLIDNLYIKITNEIEKLNEDEKYSKIFSEVTALKKETAKKILQRLFDEEKINKEDYDRIKTFI
;
A
#
# COMPACT_ATOMS: atom_id res chain seq x y z
N MET A 1 -18.72 -0.41 -15.27
CA MET A 1 -17.78 -1.35 -14.61
C MET A 1 -18.02 -1.51 -13.11
N ILE A 2 -18.15 -0.42 -12.34
CA ILE A 2 -18.28 -0.45 -10.86
C ILE A 2 -19.42 -1.35 -10.36
N LEU A 3 -20.56 -1.38 -11.07
CA LEU A 3 -21.70 -2.27 -10.74
C LEU A 3 -21.63 -3.62 -11.45
N LEU A 4 -20.93 -3.70 -12.58
CA LEU A 4 -20.84 -4.92 -13.39
C LEU A 4 -19.99 -6.00 -12.70
N LYS A 5 -18.82 -5.64 -12.16
CA LYS A 5 -17.94 -6.62 -11.50
C LYS A 5 -18.57 -7.22 -10.23
N PRO A 6 -19.22 -6.43 -9.34
CA PRO A 6 -19.96 -7.01 -8.22
C PRO A 6 -21.18 -7.83 -8.66
N PHE A 7 -21.81 -7.50 -9.79
CA PHE A 7 -22.91 -8.31 -10.34
C PHE A 7 -22.43 -9.68 -10.85
N ILE A 8 -21.24 -9.76 -11.46
CA ILE A 8 -20.61 -11.03 -11.85
C ILE A 8 -20.41 -11.95 -10.62
N ILE A 9 -20.04 -11.38 -9.47
CA ILE A 9 -19.91 -12.13 -8.20
C ILE A 9 -21.26 -12.72 -7.77
N LEU A 10 -22.36 -11.98 -7.92
CA LEU A 10 -23.70 -12.47 -7.61
C LEU A 10 -24.13 -13.62 -8.53
N ILE A 11 -23.86 -13.52 -9.84
CA ILE A 11 -24.13 -14.61 -10.78
C ILE A 11 -23.29 -15.85 -10.43
N ALA A 12 -22.03 -15.66 -10.08
CA ALA A 12 -21.13 -16.74 -9.72
C ALA A 12 -21.53 -17.45 -8.42
N LEU A 13 -22.05 -16.70 -7.44
CA LEU A 13 -22.69 -17.25 -6.25
C LEU A 13 -23.85 -18.17 -6.63
N ILE A 14 -24.72 -17.75 -7.56
CA ILE A 14 -25.85 -18.60 -8.02
C ILE A 14 -25.31 -19.88 -8.66
N PHE A 15 -24.33 -19.77 -9.57
CA PHE A 15 -23.72 -20.93 -10.24
C PHE A 15 -23.02 -21.90 -9.28
N TRP A 16 -22.49 -21.41 -8.16
CA TRP A 16 -21.86 -22.25 -7.14
C TRP A 16 -22.81 -23.25 -6.49
N TYR A 17 -24.09 -22.89 -6.34
CA TYR A 17 -25.09 -23.75 -5.69
C TYR A 17 -25.89 -24.61 -6.69
N ILE A 18 -25.67 -24.45 -7.99
CA ILE A 18 -26.27 -25.29 -9.02
C ILE A 18 -25.28 -26.41 -9.39
N PRO A 19 -25.65 -27.70 -9.23
CA PRO A 19 -24.81 -28.82 -9.65
C PRO A 19 -24.32 -28.66 -11.11
N TYR A 20 -23.12 -29.14 -11.41
CA TYR A 20 -22.41 -28.99 -12.70
C TYR A 20 -21.95 -27.56 -13.05
N LEU A 21 -22.64 -26.50 -12.61
CA LEU A 21 -22.21 -25.10 -12.79
C LEU A 21 -21.19 -24.64 -11.74
N GLN A 22 -20.95 -25.44 -10.70
CA GLN A 22 -20.03 -25.14 -9.60
C GLN A 22 -18.60 -24.84 -10.08
N PHE A 23 -18.15 -25.49 -11.15
CA PHE A 23 -16.85 -25.24 -11.76
C PHE A 23 -16.73 -23.82 -12.32
N ILE A 24 -17.82 -23.26 -12.86
CA ILE A 24 -17.87 -21.87 -13.31
C ILE A 24 -17.79 -20.94 -12.10
N GLY A 25 -18.54 -21.24 -11.03
CA GLY A 25 -18.45 -20.50 -9.77
C GLY A 25 -17.02 -20.48 -9.22
N MET A 26 -16.34 -21.64 -9.20
CA MET A 26 -14.95 -21.76 -8.76
C MET A 26 -13.99 -20.95 -9.62
N ALA A 27 -14.11 -21.06 -10.95
CA ALA A 27 -13.29 -20.29 -11.88
C ALA A 27 -13.46 -18.78 -11.67
N ILE A 28 -14.68 -18.31 -11.42
CA ILE A 28 -14.96 -16.90 -11.15
C ILE A 28 -14.36 -16.47 -9.79
N ILE A 29 -14.46 -17.28 -8.72
CA ILE A 29 -13.78 -16.98 -7.44
C ILE A 29 -12.28 -16.76 -7.66
N LEU A 30 -11.63 -17.71 -8.33
CA LEU A 30 -10.18 -17.65 -8.57
C LEU A 30 -9.82 -16.43 -9.42
N PHE A 31 -10.62 -16.14 -10.45
CA PHE A 31 -10.45 -14.95 -11.29
C PHE A 31 -10.60 -13.65 -10.49
N VAL A 32 -11.57 -13.58 -9.57
CA VAL A 32 -11.78 -12.42 -8.69
C VAL A 32 -10.58 -12.21 -7.77
N TYR A 33 -10.08 -13.26 -7.12
CA TYR A 33 -8.86 -13.14 -6.30
C TYR A 33 -7.66 -12.69 -7.12
N HIS A 34 -7.44 -13.32 -8.28
CA HIS A 34 -6.37 -12.92 -9.19
C HIS A 34 -6.46 -11.43 -9.53
N THR A 35 -7.67 -10.96 -9.87
CA THR A 35 -7.93 -9.55 -10.17
C THR A 35 -7.64 -8.64 -8.97
N LEU A 36 -8.12 -9.00 -7.77
CA LEU A 36 -7.87 -8.22 -6.56
C LEU A 36 -6.38 -8.13 -6.21
N ILE A 37 -5.64 -9.22 -6.35
CA ILE A 37 -4.19 -9.26 -6.12
C ILE A 37 -3.45 -8.41 -7.16
N LYS A 38 -3.79 -8.58 -8.44
CA LYS A 38 -3.22 -7.79 -9.53
C LYS A 38 -3.45 -6.29 -9.30
N ASN A 39 -4.69 -5.92 -9.02
CA ASN A 39 -5.10 -4.57 -8.72
C ASN A 39 -4.33 -3.97 -7.53
N ARG A 40 -4.23 -4.70 -6.41
CA ARG A 40 -3.43 -4.30 -5.25
C ARG A 40 -1.98 -4.03 -5.62
N ASN A 41 -1.37 -4.91 -6.41
CA ASN A 41 0.03 -4.78 -6.85
C ASN A 41 0.24 -3.57 -7.77
N GLU A 42 -0.64 -3.37 -8.74
CA GLU A 42 -0.60 -2.21 -9.64
C GLU A 42 -0.81 -0.91 -8.88
N HIS A 43 -1.77 -0.89 -7.94
CA HIS A 43 -2.03 0.25 -7.09
C HIS A 43 -0.80 0.63 -6.27
N ILE A 44 -0.16 -0.36 -5.64
CA ILE A 44 1.09 -0.17 -4.89
C ILE A 44 2.21 0.36 -5.78
N LYS A 45 2.36 -0.17 -7.00
CA LYS A 45 3.36 0.30 -7.94
C LYS A 45 3.15 1.79 -8.27
N LYS A 46 1.91 2.18 -8.61
CA LYS A 46 1.55 3.57 -8.94
C LYS A 46 1.72 4.52 -7.75
N MET A 47 1.31 4.09 -6.55
CA MET A 47 1.48 4.92 -5.35
C MET A 47 2.95 5.06 -4.96
N LYS A 48 3.79 4.04 -5.14
CA LYS A 48 5.24 4.21 -4.95
C LYS A 48 5.83 5.30 -5.82
N GLU A 49 5.37 5.45 -7.07
CA GLU A 49 5.82 6.52 -7.96
C GLU A 49 5.49 7.90 -7.37
N ILE A 50 4.26 8.10 -6.86
CA ILE A 50 3.84 9.34 -6.19
C ILE A 50 4.69 9.60 -4.94
N TYR A 51 4.84 8.60 -4.07
CA TYR A 51 5.53 8.77 -2.79
C TYR A 51 7.02 9.07 -2.99
N ASN A 52 7.66 8.36 -3.92
CA ASN A 52 9.05 8.60 -4.26
C ASN A 52 9.24 10.00 -4.87
N ALA A 53 8.33 10.44 -5.74
CA ALA A 53 8.42 11.79 -6.34
C ALA A 53 8.25 12.91 -5.30
N ASN A 54 7.43 12.67 -4.28
CA ASN A 54 7.16 13.64 -3.22
C ASN A 54 8.06 13.49 -1.98
N ASN A 55 9.04 12.57 -1.99
CA ASN A 55 9.87 12.22 -0.83
C ASN A 55 9.05 11.84 0.43
N TRP A 56 7.93 11.14 0.25
CA TRP A 56 7.10 10.63 1.35
C TRP A 56 7.50 9.21 1.74
N ASP A 57 7.41 8.89 3.04
CA ASP A 57 7.65 7.51 3.52
C ASP A 57 6.51 6.60 3.04
N PHE A 58 6.87 5.47 2.45
CA PHE A 58 5.90 4.55 1.89
C PHE A 58 5.35 3.61 2.99
N PRO A 59 4.03 3.54 3.19
CA PRO A 59 3.45 2.89 4.37
C PRO A 59 3.64 1.37 4.41
N ILE A 60 3.99 0.72 3.29
CA ILE A 60 4.14 -0.74 3.20
C ILE A 60 5.62 -1.10 3.05
N LYS A 61 6.24 -1.50 4.17
CA LYS A 61 7.67 -1.86 4.23
C LYS A 61 7.99 -3.24 3.63
N ASN A 62 7.09 -4.21 3.80
CA ASN A 62 7.27 -5.59 3.33
C ASN A 62 6.20 -5.96 2.32
N ILE A 63 6.47 -5.73 1.03
CA ILE A 63 5.63 -6.25 -0.04
C ILE A 63 5.97 -7.72 -0.22
N LYS A 64 5.29 -8.59 0.54
CA LYS A 64 5.36 -10.04 0.30
C LYS A 64 4.81 -10.35 -1.08
N MET A 65 5.34 -11.38 -1.74
CA MET A 65 4.84 -11.85 -3.04
C MET A 65 3.37 -12.30 -2.90
N SER A 66 2.44 -11.43 -3.27
CA SER A 66 1.00 -11.64 -3.02
C SER A 66 0.41 -12.84 -3.78
N TYR A 67 1.10 -13.36 -4.80
CA TYR A 67 0.66 -14.54 -5.56
C TYR A 67 1.06 -15.88 -4.94
N ILE A 68 2.09 -15.94 -4.08
CA ILE A 68 2.51 -17.21 -3.47
C ILE A 68 1.36 -17.82 -2.64
N PRO A 69 0.71 -17.07 -1.72
CA PRO A 69 -0.45 -17.59 -1.00
C PRO A 69 -1.59 -18.02 -1.94
N PHE A 70 -1.82 -17.28 -3.03
CA PHE A 70 -2.87 -17.64 -3.99
C PHE A 70 -2.59 -18.97 -4.71
N ILE A 71 -1.34 -19.21 -5.14
CA ILE A 71 -0.95 -20.47 -5.78
C ILE A 71 -1.04 -21.64 -4.79
N LEU A 72 -0.53 -21.44 -3.56
CA LEU A 72 -0.61 -22.46 -2.51
C LEU A 72 -2.07 -22.79 -2.16
N TYR A 73 -2.95 -21.79 -2.14
CA TYR A 73 -4.38 -21.97 -1.96
C TYR A 73 -5.00 -22.85 -3.06
N ILE A 74 -4.68 -22.60 -4.34
CA ILE A 74 -5.19 -23.41 -5.46
C ILE A 74 -4.69 -24.86 -5.37
N ILE A 75 -3.38 -25.06 -5.19
CA ILE A 75 -2.79 -26.40 -5.16
C ILE A 75 -3.37 -27.21 -3.99
N SER A 76 -3.46 -26.61 -2.80
CA SER A 76 -4.03 -27.28 -1.63
C SER A 76 -5.52 -27.59 -1.80
N ALA A 77 -6.30 -26.68 -2.41
CA ALA A 77 -7.70 -26.95 -2.73
C ALA A 77 -7.88 -28.11 -3.72
N LEU A 78 -7.01 -28.23 -4.74
CA LEU A 78 -7.04 -29.34 -5.69
C LEU A 78 -6.71 -30.67 -5.02
N VAL A 79 -5.71 -30.69 -4.13
CA VAL A 79 -5.37 -31.89 -3.35
C VAL A 79 -6.54 -32.31 -2.45
N ILE A 80 -7.18 -31.36 -1.76
CA ILE A 80 -8.37 -31.63 -0.95
C ILE A 80 -9.49 -32.19 -1.81
N ALA A 81 -9.77 -31.58 -2.97
CA ALA A 81 -10.84 -32.04 -3.87
C ALA A 81 -10.59 -33.47 -4.36
N PHE A 82 -9.36 -33.76 -4.81
CA PHE A 82 -8.97 -35.10 -5.25
C PHE A 82 -9.14 -36.14 -4.14
N LEU A 83 -8.63 -35.86 -2.93
CA LEU A 83 -8.75 -36.76 -1.79
C LEU A 83 -10.21 -36.92 -1.32
N SER A 84 -11.01 -35.86 -1.41
CA SER A 84 -12.44 -35.91 -1.04
C SER A 84 -13.23 -36.78 -2.01
N ILE A 85 -12.95 -36.69 -3.31
CA ILE A 85 -13.58 -37.56 -4.33
C ILE A 85 -13.20 -39.02 -4.10
N ASP A 86 -11.91 -39.28 -3.87
CA ASP A 86 -11.42 -40.63 -3.56
C ASP A 86 -12.09 -41.22 -2.30
N MET A 87 -12.18 -40.44 -1.21
CA MET A 87 -12.92 -40.84 -0.01
C MET A 87 -14.40 -41.08 -0.27
N THR A 88 -15.05 -40.20 -1.05
CA THR A 88 -16.49 -40.30 -1.33
C THR A 88 -16.80 -41.56 -2.13
N ASN A 89 -16.00 -41.86 -3.16
CA ASN A 89 -16.17 -43.08 -3.95
C ASN A 89 -16.01 -44.34 -3.09
N GLN A 90 -15.01 -44.36 -2.20
CA GLN A 90 -14.84 -45.46 -1.26
C GLN A 90 -16.03 -45.60 -0.30
N LEU A 91 -16.66 -44.50 0.13
CA LEU A 91 -17.80 -44.51 1.03
C LEU A 91 -19.12 -44.93 0.36
N ILE A 92 -19.31 -44.65 -0.93
CA ILE A 92 -20.50 -45.01 -1.69
C ILE A 92 -20.61 -46.52 -1.87
N ASP A 93 -19.47 -47.20 -2.05
CA ASP A 93 -19.43 -48.63 -2.36
C ASP A 93 -19.49 -49.53 -1.12
N ILE A 94 -19.61 -48.95 0.09
CA ILE A 94 -19.52 -49.69 1.35
C ILE A 94 -20.88 -49.78 2.05
N ASN A 95 -21.21 -51.00 2.48
CA ASN A 95 -22.43 -51.28 3.24
C ASN A 95 -22.33 -50.65 4.65
N PRO A 96 -23.38 -49.99 5.19
CA PRO A 96 -23.25 -49.26 6.46
C PRO A 96 -22.74 -50.04 7.67
N SER A 97 -22.89 -51.37 7.65
CA SER A 97 -22.35 -52.27 8.67
C SER A 97 -20.82 -52.36 8.68
N GLU A 98 -20.14 -51.87 7.65
CA GLU A 98 -18.68 -51.94 7.48
C GLU A 98 -17.98 -50.59 7.67
N TYR A 99 -18.71 -49.52 8.03
CA TYR A 99 -18.13 -48.18 8.22
C TYR A 99 -16.98 -48.14 9.23
N SER A 100 -17.01 -49.00 10.27
CA SER A 100 -15.92 -49.08 11.26
C SER A 100 -14.60 -49.58 10.68
N LYS A 101 -14.63 -50.43 9.63
CA LYS A 101 -13.43 -50.94 8.97
C LYS A 101 -12.76 -49.90 8.07
N ILE A 102 -13.51 -48.90 7.59
CA ILE A 102 -12.98 -47.83 6.71
C ILE A 102 -11.90 -47.01 7.40
N VAL A 103 -12.09 -46.71 8.68
CA VAL A 103 -11.09 -45.97 9.47
C VAL A 103 -9.76 -46.73 9.54
N GLU A 104 -9.82 -48.07 9.50
CA GLU A 104 -8.65 -48.94 9.49
C GLU A 104 -8.06 -49.16 8.09
N THR A 105 -8.87 -49.06 7.02
CA THR A 105 -8.42 -49.28 5.64
C THR A 105 -7.94 -48.02 4.93
N TYR A 106 -8.34 -46.83 5.38
CA TYR A 106 -7.94 -45.60 4.71
C TYR A 106 -6.45 -45.29 4.96
N PRO A 107 -5.62 -45.12 3.91
CA PRO A 107 -4.19 -44.94 4.09
C PRO A 107 -3.85 -43.70 4.93
N LEU A 108 -3.07 -43.89 6.00
CA LEU A 108 -2.68 -42.81 6.93
C LEU A 108 -2.04 -41.60 6.23
N TRP A 109 -1.22 -41.85 5.20
CA TRP A 109 -0.58 -40.78 4.43
C TRP A 109 -1.62 -39.88 3.74
N LYS A 110 -2.74 -40.44 3.25
CA LYS A 110 -3.82 -39.64 2.63
C LYS A 110 -4.47 -38.74 3.66
N SER A 111 -4.73 -39.24 4.87
CA SER A 111 -5.26 -38.43 5.99
C SER A 111 -4.31 -37.30 6.38
N ILE A 112 -3.00 -37.59 6.49
CA ILE A 112 -1.99 -36.58 6.79
C ILE A 112 -1.94 -35.53 5.69
N THR A 113 -1.87 -35.94 4.42
CA THR A 113 -1.87 -35.03 3.27
C THR A 113 -3.13 -34.16 3.25
N PHE A 114 -4.29 -34.71 3.58
CA PHE A 114 -5.55 -33.97 3.67
C PHE A 114 -5.48 -32.88 4.75
N ILE A 115 -5.05 -33.22 5.97
CA ILE A 115 -4.92 -32.27 7.09
C ILE A 115 -3.90 -31.18 6.78
N ILE A 116 -2.74 -31.54 6.21
CA ILE A 116 -1.73 -30.57 5.78
C ILE A 116 -2.33 -29.64 4.73
N SER A 117 -3.04 -30.18 3.74
CA SER A 117 -3.65 -29.38 2.68
C SER A 117 -4.74 -28.44 3.22
N LEU A 118 -5.55 -28.86 4.19
CA LEU A 118 -6.49 -27.99 4.89
C LEU A 118 -5.78 -26.84 5.61
N THR A 119 -4.69 -27.16 6.30
CA THR A 119 -3.88 -26.17 7.02
C THR A 119 -3.25 -25.17 6.06
N VAL A 120 -2.68 -25.65 4.95
CA VAL A 120 -2.11 -24.79 3.89
C VAL A 120 -3.20 -23.94 3.25
N THR A 121 -4.39 -24.49 2.99
CA THR A 121 -5.54 -23.74 2.44
C THR A 121 -5.91 -22.59 3.37
N TRP A 122 -6.04 -22.87 4.67
CA TRP A 122 -6.37 -21.88 5.68
C TRP A 122 -5.32 -20.77 5.75
N ILE A 123 -4.06 -21.13 5.96
CA ILE A 123 -2.95 -20.19 6.10
C ILE A 123 -2.86 -19.32 4.84
N SER A 124 -2.89 -19.95 3.66
CA SER A 124 -2.82 -19.28 2.37
C SER A 124 -3.96 -18.28 2.17
N TYR A 125 -5.19 -18.69 2.49
CA TYR A 125 -6.36 -17.82 2.44
C TYR A 125 -6.19 -16.60 3.37
N VAL A 126 -5.79 -16.83 4.62
CA VAL A 126 -5.61 -15.75 5.61
C VAL A 126 -4.55 -14.75 5.14
N PHE A 127 -3.41 -15.24 4.65
CA PHE A 127 -2.35 -14.38 4.10
C PHE A 127 -2.83 -13.61 2.87
N MET A 128 -3.61 -14.24 1.99
CA MET A 128 -4.17 -13.60 0.80
C MET A 128 -5.14 -12.48 1.17
N ILE A 129 -6.13 -12.75 2.02
CA ILE A 129 -7.11 -11.74 2.46
C ILE A 129 -6.42 -10.61 3.21
N ASN A 130 -5.51 -10.92 4.13
CA ASN A 130 -4.78 -9.89 4.86
C ASN A 130 -3.92 -9.03 3.92
N GLY A 131 -3.26 -9.63 2.93
CA GLY A 131 -2.48 -8.89 1.94
C GLY A 131 -3.33 -8.03 0.99
N ILE A 132 -4.58 -8.42 0.73
CA ILE A 132 -5.52 -7.58 -0.05
C ILE A 132 -6.05 -6.45 0.83
N VAL A 133 -6.49 -6.76 2.06
CA VAL A 133 -7.22 -5.81 2.91
C VAL A 133 -6.29 -4.90 3.69
N LYS A 134 -5.36 -5.46 4.47
CA LYS A 134 -4.52 -4.67 5.39
C LYS A 134 -3.57 -3.76 4.64
N ASP A 135 -2.95 -4.25 3.57
CA ASP A 135 -2.05 -3.45 2.76
C ASP A 135 -2.76 -2.26 2.12
N GLN A 136 -3.94 -2.49 1.53
CA GLN A 136 -4.74 -1.42 0.95
C GLN A 136 -5.30 -0.48 2.02
N TRP A 137 -5.63 -0.97 3.21
CA TRP A 137 -6.06 -0.15 4.33
C TRP A 137 -4.95 0.80 4.81
N HIS A 138 -3.74 0.27 5.06
CA HIS A 138 -2.58 1.09 5.44
C HIS A 138 -2.21 2.11 4.37
N MET A 139 -2.35 1.73 3.10
CA MET A 139 -2.16 2.64 1.98
C MET A 139 -3.19 3.77 1.97
N GLN A 140 -4.47 3.46 2.13
CA GLN A 140 -5.53 4.47 2.20
C GLN A 140 -5.35 5.45 3.36
N GLU A 141 -4.85 4.99 4.51
CA GLU A 141 -4.53 5.88 5.63
C GLU A 141 -3.49 6.94 5.26
N SER A 142 -2.44 6.51 4.58
CA SER A 142 -1.40 7.41 4.14
C SER A 142 -1.89 8.32 2.99
N GLU A 143 -2.71 7.80 2.08
CA GLU A 143 -3.37 8.60 1.03
C GLU A 143 -4.31 9.67 1.59
N LEU A 144 -5.02 9.38 2.69
CA LEU A 144 -5.86 10.35 3.40
C LEU A 144 -5.00 11.44 4.04
N HIS A 145 -3.92 11.05 4.72
CA HIS A 145 -2.99 12.00 5.33
C HIS A 145 -2.40 12.95 4.28
N ASN A 146 -2.02 12.42 3.13
CA ASN A 146 -1.47 13.16 1.99
C ASN A 146 -2.54 13.80 1.08
N LYS A 147 -3.83 13.77 1.47
CA LYS A 147 -4.97 14.37 0.74
C LYS A 147 -5.11 13.90 -0.72
N ILE A 148 -4.64 12.69 -1.04
CA ILE A 148 -4.85 12.05 -2.34
C ILE A 148 -6.33 11.66 -2.48
N ILE A 149 -6.89 11.07 -1.42
CA ILE A 149 -8.31 10.69 -1.32
C ILE A 149 -9.01 11.50 -0.23
N LYS A 150 -10.33 11.67 -0.36
CA LYS A 150 -11.16 12.44 0.58
C LYS A 150 -11.74 11.61 1.73
N SER A 151 -11.86 10.32 1.54
CA SER A 151 -12.52 9.41 2.49
C SER A 151 -11.96 8.00 2.38
N ARG A 152 -12.02 7.25 3.48
CA ARG A 152 -11.67 5.82 3.50
C ARG A 152 -12.78 5.02 2.83
N PHE A 153 -12.41 4.09 1.95
CA PHE A 153 -13.36 3.18 1.31
C PHE A 153 -13.23 1.75 1.84
N ILE A 154 -12.01 1.30 2.10
CA ILE A 154 -11.73 -0.08 2.50
C ILE A 154 -11.94 -0.24 4.00
N ARG A 155 -12.76 -1.22 4.36
CA ARG A 155 -12.97 -1.61 5.77
C ARG A 155 -11.96 -2.65 6.18
N LEU A 156 -11.29 -2.41 7.31
CA LEU A 156 -10.35 -3.36 7.90
C LEU A 156 -11.09 -4.65 8.29
N ARG A 157 -10.54 -5.78 7.85
CA ARG A 157 -11.06 -7.12 8.10
C ARG A 157 -9.89 -8.05 8.35
N GLU A 158 -10.08 -8.98 9.29
CA GLU A 158 -9.09 -9.99 9.65
C GLU A 158 -9.32 -11.28 8.87
N GLY A 159 -8.27 -11.81 8.24
CA GLY A 159 -8.33 -13.02 7.43
C GLY A 159 -8.79 -14.26 8.21
N ASN A 160 -8.39 -14.40 9.48
CA ASN A 160 -8.85 -15.51 10.33
C ASN A 160 -10.36 -15.44 10.58
N VAL A 161 -10.87 -14.25 10.88
CA VAL A 161 -12.31 -14.02 11.08
C VAL A 161 -13.08 -14.29 9.79
N ALA A 162 -12.54 -13.86 8.65
CA ALA A 162 -13.12 -14.15 7.34
C ALA A 162 -13.19 -15.66 7.06
N MET A 163 -12.13 -16.42 7.38
CA MET A 163 -12.10 -17.86 7.21
C MET A 163 -13.13 -18.58 8.09
N ILE A 164 -13.27 -18.15 9.36
CA ILE A 164 -14.27 -18.70 10.28
C ILE A 164 -15.68 -18.46 9.74
N PHE A 165 -16.01 -17.24 9.34
CA PHE A 165 -17.32 -16.94 8.78
C PHE A 165 -17.57 -17.69 7.46
N ARG A 166 -16.54 -17.85 6.63
CA ARG A 166 -16.63 -18.66 5.42
C ARG A 166 -17.02 -20.11 5.73
N ILE A 167 -16.46 -20.72 6.78
CA ILE A 167 -16.82 -22.08 7.20
C ILE A 167 -18.26 -22.13 7.73
N ILE A 168 -18.60 -21.26 8.70
CA ILE A 168 -19.91 -21.26 9.37
C ILE A 168 -21.05 -20.99 8.39
N THR A 169 -20.79 -20.17 7.36
CA THR A 169 -21.79 -19.80 6.34
C THR A 169 -21.73 -20.66 5.08
N LEU A 170 -20.99 -21.77 5.08
CA LEU A 170 -20.86 -22.67 3.92
C LEU A 170 -20.47 -21.92 2.63
N ASN A 171 -19.43 -21.07 2.73
CA ASN A 171 -18.92 -20.17 1.70
C ASN A 171 -19.79 -18.96 1.32
N PHE A 172 -21.00 -18.78 1.87
CA PHE A 172 -21.82 -17.62 1.51
C PHE A 172 -21.14 -16.28 1.88
N TYR A 173 -20.48 -16.23 3.04
CA TYR A 173 -19.71 -15.04 3.46
C TYR A 173 -18.55 -14.71 2.51
N GLU A 174 -17.95 -15.71 1.86
CA GLU A 174 -16.86 -15.47 0.91
C GLU A 174 -17.33 -14.60 -0.26
N TRP A 175 -18.48 -14.94 -0.83
CA TRP A 175 -19.06 -14.18 -1.91
C TRP A 175 -19.42 -12.75 -1.50
N LEU A 176 -19.97 -12.58 -0.30
CA LEU A 176 -20.24 -11.25 0.26
C LEU A 176 -18.95 -10.45 0.49
N LEU A 177 -17.89 -11.11 0.97
CA LEU A 177 -16.58 -10.51 1.18
C LEU A 177 -16.02 -10.02 -0.16
N LEU A 178 -15.94 -10.88 -1.17
CA LEU A 178 -15.44 -10.55 -2.50
C LEU A 178 -16.24 -9.44 -3.16
N PHE A 179 -17.57 -9.47 -3.04
CA PHE A 179 -18.46 -8.42 -3.54
C PHE A 179 -18.07 -7.06 -2.98
N ASN A 180 -17.90 -6.98 -1.66
CA ASN A 180 -17.53 -5.74 -0.98
C ASN A 180 -16.10 -5.31 -1.34
N LEU A 181 -15.15 -6.24 -1.42
CA LEU A 181 -13.76 -5.92 -1.74
C LEU A 181 -13.61 -5.36 -3.16
N ILE A 182 -14.22 -5.97 -4.17
CA ILE A 182 -14.22 -5.41 -5.53
C ILE A 182 -14.81 -4.00 -5.53
N ARG A 183 -15.96 -3.82 -4.87
CA ARG A 183 -16.64 -2.53 -4.85
C ARG A 183 -15.78 -1.45 -4.17
N GLU A 184 -15.22 -1.75 -3.00
CA GLU A 184 -14.40 -0.81 -2.22
C GLU A 184 -13.08 -0.47 -2.94
N THR A 185 -12.45 -1.45 -3.59
CA THR A 185 -11.22 -1.22 -4.37
C THR A 185 -11.48 -0.41 -5.63
N ASP A 186 -12.56 -0.69 -6.37
CA ASP A 186 -12.95 0.11 -7.53
C ASP A 186 -13.25 1.57 -7.13
N MET A 187 -13.96 1.81 -6.03
CA MET A 187 -14.21 3.16 -5.52
C MET A 187 -12.91 3.89 -5.15
N CYS A 188 -11.99 3.20 -4.48
CA CYS A 188 -10.68 3.74 -4.14
C CYS A 188 -9.92 4.20 -5.38
N TYR A 189 -9.84 3.34 -6.41
CA TYR A 189 -9.04 3.62 -7.60
C TYR A 189 -9.60 4.74 -8.46
N ILE A 190 -10.91 4.93 -8.42
CA ILE A 190 -11.54 6.10 -9.02
C ILE A 190 -11.21 7.35 -8.21
N ALA A 191 -11.31 7.28 -6.88
CA ALA A 191 -11.08 8.42 -6.00
C ALA A 191 -9.64 8.95 -6.08
N ASN A 192 -8.64 8.06 -6.15
CA ASN A 192 -7.23 8.45 -6.28
C ASN A 192 -6.76 8.60 -7.74
N GLY A 193 -7.64 8.44 -8.73
CA GLY A 193 -7.32 8.60 -10.15
C GLY A 193 -6.46 7.49 -10.76
N THR A 194 -6.16 6.41 -10.03
CA THR A 194 -5.36 5.31 -10.58
C THR A 194 -6.09 4.49 -11.64
N ALA A 195 -7.43 4.52 -11.64
CA ALA A 195 -8.27 3.92 -12.67
C ALA A 195 -8.27 4.71 -13.99
N SER A 196 -8.22 6.04 -13.94
CA SER A 196 -8.22 6.93 -15.12
C SER A 196 -6.82 7.29 -15.62
N GLY A 197 -5.78 7.10 -14.78
CA GLY A 197 -4.42 7.56 -15.06
C GLY A 197 -4.13 8.96 -14.48
N ASP A 198 -5.13 9.63 -13.93
CA ASP A 198 -5.02 10.98 -13.35
C ASP A 198 -4.26 11.01 -12.01
N TYR A 199 -3.80 9.86 -11.50
CA TYR A 199 -2.99 9.79 -10.27
C TYR A 199 -1.68 10.57 -10.40
N THR A 200 -1.19 10.78 -11.62
CA THR A 200 0.01 11.58 -11.90
C THR A 200 -0.14 13.05 -11.49
N LYS A 201 -1.35 13.57 -11.32
CA LYS A 201 -1.55 14.94 -10.80
C LYS A 201 -1.06 15.13 -9.36
N TYR A 202 -0.88 14.02 -8.63
CA TYR A 202 -0.35 14.03 -7.26
C TYR A 202 1.16 13.80 -7.21
N VAL A 203 1.77 13.43 -8.35
CA VAL A 203 3.21 13.55 -8.51
C VAL A 203 3.47 15.04 -8.52
N GLN A 204 4.02 15.57 -7.42
CA GLN A 204 4.82 16.76 -7.58
C GLN A 204 5.95 16.27 -8.47
N ILE A 205 5.83 16.53 -9.77
CA ILE A 205 7.04 16.76 -10.57
C ILE A 205 7.80 17.68 -9.65
N PRO A 206 9.05 17.38 -9.26
CA PRO A 206 9.84 18.42 -8.65
C PRO A 206 9.58 19.59 -9.58
N LYS A 207 8.87 20.63 -9.09
CA LYS A 207 9.13 21.97 -9.60
C LYS A 207 10.61 21.86 -9.70
N GLU A 208 11.13 21.98 -10.93
CA GLU A 208 12.56 22.09 -11.10
C GLU A 208 12.97 22.87 -9.86
N GLU A 209 13.94 22.36 -9.11
CA GLU A 209 14.80 23.34 -8.51
C GLU A 209 15.09 24.22 -9.72
N ILE A 210 14.32 25.31 -9.84
CA ILE A 210 14.74 26.55 -10.41
C ILE A 210 16.00 26.61 -9.61
N LYS A 211 17.07 26.20 -10.28
CA LYS A 211 18.38 26.67 -9.98
C LYS A 211 18.16 28.16 -10.13
N GLU A 212 17.55 28.79 -9.12
CA GLU A 212 17.95 30.10 -8.68
C GLU A 212 19.43 29.83 -8.56
N ASP A 213 20.13 30.33 -9.58
CA ASP A 213 21.56 30.38 -9.60
C ASP A 213 21.95 30.71 -8.16
N ILE A 214 22.84 29.92 -7.56
CA ILE A 214 23.23 30.13 -6.15
C ILE A 214 23.57 31.62 -5.93
N ASN A 215 24.03 32.29 -7.00
CA ASN A 215 24.19 33.73 -7.10
C ASN A 215 22.88 34.53 -6.91
N THR A 216 21.79 34.26 -7.63
CA THR A 216 20.49 34.93 -7.42
C THR A 216 19.91 34.75 -6.01
N LEU A 217 20.08 33.58 -5.38
CA LEU A 217 19.64 33.38 -3.99
C LEU A 217 20.51 34.16 -3.00
N ILE A 218 21.83 34.19 -3.24
CA ILE A 218 22.79 35.01 -2.47
C ILE A 218 22.49 36.50 -2.65
N ASP A 219 22.17 36.95 -3.86
CA ASP A 219 21.84 38.33 -4.19
C ASP A 219 20.55 38.76 -3.47
N ASN A 220 19.51 37.92 -3.49
CA ASN A 220 18.26 38.20 -2.81
C ASN A 220 18.44 38.27 -1.27
N LEU A 221 19.22 37.35 -0.70
CA LEU A 221 19.53 37.35 0.74
C LEU A 221 20.39 38.55 1.13
N TYR A 222 21.38 38.90 0.31
CA TYR A 222 22.22 40.08 0.51
C TYR A 222 21.38 41.36 0.49
N ILE A 223 20.55 41.56 -0.55
CA ILE A 223 19.67 42.74 -0.68
C ILE A 223 18.71 42.83 0.52
N LYS A 224 18.15 41.71 0.96
CA LYS A 224 17.27 41.68 2.14
C LYS A 224 18.01 42.12 3.40
N ILE A 225 19.18 41.54 3.69
CA ILE A 225 19.98 41.89 4.86
C ILE A 225 20.38 43.38 4.79
N THR A 226 20.87 43.85 3.65
CA THR A 226 21.28 45.26 3.44
C THR A 226 20.12 46.24 3.67
N ASN A 227 18.93 45.95 3.12
CA ASN A 227 17.74 46.79 3.33
C ASN A 227 17.26 46.82 4.80
N GLU A 228 17.45 45.73 5.53
CA GLU A 228 17.10 45.63 6.94
C GLU A 228 18.10 46.37 7.83
N ILE A 229 19.40 46.33 7.53
CA ILE A 229 20.45 46.99 8.34
C ILE A 229 20.59 48.48 8.07
N GLU A 230 20.21 48.98 6.89
CA GLU A 230 20.29 50.41 6.54
C GLU A 230 19.40 51.29 7.44
N LYS A 231 18.42 50.70 8.12
CA LYS A 231 17.47 51.39 9.00
C LYS A 231 17.78 51.26 10.50
N LEU A 232 18.87 50.58 10.86
CA LEU A 232 19.21 50.22 12.23
C LEU A 232 20.41 51.03 12.76
N ASN A 233 20.55 51.12 14.08
CA ASN A 233 21.73 51.68 14.73
C ASN A 233 22.89 50.67 14.73
N GLU A 234 24.15 51.12 14.88
CA GLU A 234 25.35 50.26 14.77
C GLU A 234 25.30 48.98 15.64
N ASP A 235 24.86 49.07 16.90
CA ASP A 235 24.74 47.90 17.80
C ASP A 235 23.65 46.90 17.36
N GLU A 236 22.57 47.42 16.77
CA GLU A 236 21.46 46.61 16.24
C GLU A 236 21.84 45.98 14.90
N LYS A 237 22.64 46.69 14.08
CA LYS A 237 23.21 46.17 12.83
C LYS A 237 24.03 44.91 13.10
N TYR A 238 24.97 44.96 14.06
CA TYR A 238 25.78 43.79 14.41
C TYR A 238 24.92 42.59 14.80
N SER A 239 23.98 42.79 15.72
CA SER A 239 23.12 41.71 16.24
C SER A 239 22.26 41.09 15.15
N LYS A 240 21.75 41.92 14.24
CA LYS A 240 20.91 41.49 13.12
C LYS A 240 21.73 40.71 12.09
N ILE A 241 22.91 41.21 11.70
CA ILE A 241 23.79 40.53 10.75
C ILE A 241 24.28 39.21 11.34
N PHE A 242 24.67 39.20 12.61
CA PHE A 242 25.05 37.97 13.30
C PHE A 242 23.93 36.92 13.24
N SER A 243 22.69 37.30 13.58
CA SER A 243 21.55 36.39 13.57
C SER A 243 21.23 35.85 12.18
N GLU A 244 21.24 36.70 11.15
CA GLU A 244 20.88 36.30 9.79
C GLU A 244 22.01 35.51 9.10
N VAL A 245 23.28 35.88 9.31
CA VAL A 245 24.43 35.24 8.65
C VAL A 245 24.78 33.89 9.30
N THR A 246 24.75 33.77 10.64
CA THR A 246 25.08 32.51 11.32
C THR A 246 24.01 31.44 11.18
N ALA A 247 22.78 31.83 10.83
CA ALA A 247 21.69 30.90 10.50
C ALA A 247 21.83 30.24 9.11
N LEU A 248 22.74 30.73 8.26
CA LEU A 248 22.94 30.22 6.89
C LEU A 248 23.95 29.07 6.83
N LYS A 249 23.92 28.32 5.72
CA LYS A 249 24.95 27.31 5.43
C LYS A 249 26.32 27.98 5.30
N LYS A 250 27.37 27.36 5.86
CA LYS A 250 28.75 27.89 5.97
C LYS A 250 29.29 28.59 4.71
N GLU A 251 29.13 27.98 3.54
CA GLU A 251 29.61 28.54 2.27
C GLU A 251 28.83 29.80 1.83
N THR A 252 27.51 29.81 2.05
CA THR A 252 26.65 30.97 1.77
C THR A 252 26.90 32.10 2.76
N ALA A 253 27.03 31.76 4.05
CA ALA A 253 27.33 32.69 5.13
C ALA A 253 28.65 33.43 4.88
N LYS A 254 29.71 32.71 4.49
CA LYS A 254 31.01 33.31 4.13
C LYS A 254 30.92 34.28 2.96
N LYS A 255 30.19 33.92 1.90
CA LYS A 255 30.04 34.77 0.71
C LYS A 255 29.28 36.06 1.01
N ILE A 256 28.18 35.97 1.77
CA ILE A 256 27.39 37.14 2.16
C ILE A 256 28.18 38.03 3.12
N LEU A 257 28.85 37.43 4.12
CA LEU A 257 29.67 38.19 5.07
C LEU A 257 30.83 38.91 4.38
N GLN A 258 31.50 38.24 3.43
CA GLN A 258 32.57 38.85 2.64
C GLN A 258 32.05 40.03 1.83
N ARG A 259 30.89 39.88 1.17
CA ARG A 259 30.30 40.96 0.38
C ARG A 259 29.85 42.15 1.21
N LEU A 260 29.30 41.92 2.41
CA LEU A 260 28.96 43.00 3.34
C LEU A 260 30.20 43.79 3.78
N PHE A 261 31.35 43.13 3.92
CA PHE A 261 32.62 43.78 4.23
C PHE A 261 33.21 44.53 3.03
N ASP A 262 33.22 43.90 1.84
CA ASP A 262 33.77 44.49 0.62
C ASP A 262 33.00 45.75 0.19
N GLU A 263 31.69 45.80 0.45
CA GLU A 263 30.81 46.95 0.18
C GLU A 263 30.70 47.93 1.38
N GLU A 264 31.60 47.84 2.36
CA GLU A 264 31.71 48.73 3.54
C GLU A 264 30.42 48.84 4.39
N LYS A 265 29.56 47.81 4.37
CA LYS A 265 28.32 47.75 5.17
C LYS A 265 28.57 47.31 6.62
N ILE A 266 29.73 46.70 6.88
CA ILE A 266 30.21 46.32 8.22
C ILE A 266 31.68 46.71 8.38
N ASN A 267 32.08 47.01 9.62
CA ASN A 267 33.47 47.28 9.95
C ASN A 267 34.28 45.96 10.07
N LYS A 268 35.60 46.09 10.12
CA LYS A 268 36.52 44.95 10.23
C LYS A 268 36.36 44.16 11.53
N GLU A 269 36.08 44.85 12.63
CA GLU A 269 35.92 44.22 13.95
C GLU A 269 34.70 43.28 13.96
N ASP A 270 33.58 43.73 13.41
CA ASP A 270 32.33 42.96 13.31
C ASP A 270 32.45 41.80 12.33
N TYR A 271 33.11 42.01 11.18
CA TYR A 271 33.43 40.95 10.24
C TYR A 271 34.23 39.82 10.90
N ASP A 272 35.32 40.16 11.59
CA ASP A 272 36.20 39.17 12.22
C ASP A 272 35.47 38.44 13.35
N ARG A 273 34.66 39.15 14.15
CA ARG A 273 33.83 38.54 15.19
C ARG A 273 32.83 37.54 14.62
N ILE A 274 32.02 37.91 13.63
CA ILE A 274 31.00 37.03 13.05
C ILE A 274 31.66 35.81 12.37
N LYS A 275 32.80 36.02 11.71
CA LYS A 275 33.56 34.96 11.02
C LYS A 275 34.00 33.82 11.94
N THR A 276 34.24 34.08 13.22
CA THR A 276 34.60 33.03 14.18
C THR A 276 33.48 32.01 14.44
N PHE A 277 32.22 32.38 14.15
CA PHE A 277 31.04 31.56 14.41
C PHE A 277 30.49 30.83 13.17
N ILE A 278 31.14 30.99 12.00
CA ILE A 278 30.74 30.39 10.70
C ILE A 278 31.63 29.18 10.35
#